data_AF-A0A7V1HTD8-F1
#
_entry.id   AF-A0A7V1HTD8-F1
#
_cell.length_a   1.000
_cell.length_b   1.000
_cell.length_c   1.000
_cell.angle_alpha   90.00
_cell.angle_beta   90.00
_cell.angle_gamma   90.00
#
_symmetry.space_group_name_H-M   'P 1'
#
loop_
_entity.id
_entity.type
_entity.pdbx_description
1 polymer ?
#
loop_
_entity_poly.entity_id
_entity_poly.type
_entity_poly.pdbx_seq_one_letter_code
_entity_poly.pdbx_strand_id
1 'polypeptide(L)'
;MKDSHPTWRAIRDPGDSNISAIAVAPGNPDIIYVGQNNGKVARTLNGTAADPTWTYIDDNTLGSHDPFPDRYITRIVIDPNDYHIVYVTLGGFASDNLWRTENAEQTLPTWNVITGSGASALPAAPIKGVAIHPDHPDWLYVGTQVGVFASEDGGQTWSTRDDGPSAVSVDEITFMHDSRTLLVATHGRGMFTIDLSDSCPEDLNGDGLINQSDLGILLAAYEINSGGDIDGDGDTDQSDLGRLLAMYNFTCP
;
A
#
# COMPACT_ATOMS: atom_id res chain seq x y z
N MET A 1 -30.98 -4.66 -11.63
CA MET A 1 -32.07 -3.77 -11.17
C MET A 1 -31.90 -3.57 -9.67
N LYS A 2 -32.09 -2.34 -9.16
CA LYS A 2 -32.07 -2.07 -7.72
C LYS A 2 -33.34 -2.66 -7.10
N ASP A 3 -33.23 -3.26 -5.91
CA ASP A 3 -34.38 -3.79 -5.17
C ASP A 3 -35.37 -2.66 -4.82
N SER A 4 -36.67 -2.92 -4.98
CA SER A 4 -37.75 -2.00 -4.60
C SER A 4 -37.93 -1.88 -3.09
N HIS A 5 -37.51 -2.89 -2.31
CA HIS A 5 -37.65 -2.95 -0.85
C HIS A 5 -36.41 -3.57 -0.20
N PRO A 6 -35.29 -2.82 -0.11
CA PRO A 6 -34.09 -3.34 0.52
C PRO A 6 -34.33 -3.68 1.99
N THR A 7 -33.98 -4.91 2.40
CA THR A 7 -33.98 -5.35 3.80
C THR A 7 -32.56 -5.41 4.33
N TRP A 8 -32.39 -5.04 5.61
CA TRP A 8 -31.10 -5.06 6.30
C TRP A 8 -31.11 -6.09 7.42
N ARG A 9 -29.96 -6.71 7.66
CA ARG A 9 -29.76 -7.64 8.77
C ARG A 9 -28.37 -7.43 9.36
N ALA A 10 -28.27 -7.45 10.68
CA ALA A 10 -26.99 -7.43 11.37
C ALA A 10 -26.29 -8.79 11.21
N ILE A 11 -24.99 -8.77 10.89
CA ILE A 11 -24.14 -9.97 10.79
C ILE A 11 -23.05 -10.00 11.87
N ARG A 12 -23.00 -8.96 12.72
CA ARG A 12 -22.08 -8.79 13.85
C ARG A 12 -22.73 -7.87 14.88
N ASP A 13 -22.54 -8.17 16.15
CA ASP A 13 -22.89 -7.23 17.24
C ASP A 13 -21.97 -5.99 17.24
N PRO A 14 -22.42 -4.85 17.78
CA PRO A 14 -21.60 -3.64 17.83
C PRO A 14 -20.32 -3.82 18.66
N GLY A 15 -20.33 -4.71 19.66
CA GLY A 15 -19.21 -4.87 20.60
C GLY A 15 -19.21 -3.80 21.70
N ASP A 16 -18.03 -3.53 22.26
CA ASP A 16 -17.82 -2.58 23.37
C ASP A 16 -17.25 -1.22 22.92
N SER A 17 -16.95 -1.06 21.63
CA SER A 17 -16.36 0.16 21.05
C SER A 17 -16.83 0.39 19.62
N ASN A 18 -16.68 1.63 19.13
CA ASN A 18 -17.08 1.99 17.77
C ASN A 18 -16.17 1.32 16.73
N ILE A 19 -16.78 0.82 15.66
CA ILE A 19 -16.07 0.38 14.46
C ILE A 19 -15.47 1.59 13.75
N SER A 20 -14.16 1.57 13.56
CA SER A 20 -13.39 2.65 12.91
C SER A 20 -12.84 2.26 11.54
N ALA A 21 -12.65 0.96 11.28
CA ALA A 21 -12.14 0.45 10.03
C ALA A 21 -12.82 -0.86 9.65
N ILE A 22 -12.96 -1.12 8.35
CA ILE A 22 -13.47 -2.37 7.79
C ILE A 22 -12.72 -2.69 6.48
N ALA A 23 -12.45 -3.96 6.25
CA ALA A 23 -11.90 -4.47 4.99
C ALA A 23 -12.54 -5.82 4.63
N VAL A 24 -12.77 -6.04 3.34
CA VAL A 24 -13.23 -7.32 2.78
C VAL A 24 -12.15 -7.80 1.82
N ALA A 25 -11.76 -9.07 1.89
CA ALA A 25 -10.66 -9.56 1.06
C ALA A 25 -11.06 -9.58 -0.43
N PRO A 26 -10.22 -9.03 -1.31
CA PRO A 26 -10.38 -9.22 -2.75
C PRO A 26 -10.34 -10.71 -3.11
N GLY A 27 -11.25 -11.15 -3.99
CA GLY A 27 -11.36 -12.55 -4.41
C GLY A 27 -12.01 -13.51 -3.39
N ASN A 28 -12.09 -13.15 -2.10
CA ASN A 28 -12.71 -13.99 -1.07
C ASN A 28 -13.62 -13.17 -0.11
N PRO A 29 -14.93 -13.05 -0.40
CA PRO A 29 -15.84 -12.24 0.40
C PRO A 29 -16.16 -12.84 1.78
N ASP A 30 -15.71 -14.06 2.08
CA ASP A 30 -15.86 -14.65 3.41
C ASP A 30 -14.88 -14.05 4.43
N ILE A 31 -13.77 -13.47 3.97
CA ILE A 31 -12.78 -12.86 4.83
C ILE A 31 -13.12 -11.38 5.00
N ILE A 32 -13.50 -11.02 6.22
CA ILE A 32 -13.82 -9.64 6.59
C ILE A 32 -13.10 -9.30 7.89
N TYR A 33 -12.49 -8.13 7.93
CA TYR A 33 -11.83 -7.55 9.11
C TYR A 33 -12.54 -6.28 9.55
N VAL A 34 -12.59 -6.07 10.88
CA VAL A 34 -13.17 -4.90 11.52
C VAL A 34 -12.22 -4.42 12.62
N GLY A 35 -11.84 -3.14 12.57
CA GLY A 35 -11.05 -2.47 13.60
C GLY A 35 -11.90 -1.50 14.41
N GLN A 36 -11.49 -1.23 15.66
CA GLN A 36 -12.25 -0.40 16.59
C GLN A 36 -11.41 0.74 17.19
N ASN A 37 -12.09 1.71 17.82
CA ASN A 37 -11.45 2.87 18.44
C ASN A 37 -10.48 2.51 19.60
N ASN A 38 -10.61 1.32 20.17
CA ASN A 38 -9.85 0.86 21.34
C ASN A 38 -8.73 -0.12 20.97
N GLY A 39 -8.34 -0.25 19.69
CA GLY A 39 -7.24 -1.14 19.27
C GLY A 39 -7.67 -2.56 18.91
N LYS A 40 -8.88 -2.96 19.30
CA LYS A 40 -9.38 -4.30 19.02
C LYS A 40 -9.62 -4.50 17.53
N VAL A 41 -9.19 -5.67 17.02
CA VAL A 41 -9.45 -6.11 15.64
C VAL A 41 -10.16 -7.44 15.71
N ALA A 42 -11.28 -7.56 14.99
CA ALA A 42 -12.00 -8.82 14.83
C ALA A 42 -12.04 -9.20 13.35
N ARG A 43 -12.07 -10.51 13.08
CA ARG A 43 -12.28 -11.03 11.74
C ARG A 43 -13.36 -12.10 11.69
N THR A 44 -13.86 -12.36 10.49
CA THR A 44 -14.62 -13.56 10.14
C THR A 44 -13.97 -14.21 8.92
N LEU A 45 -14.07 -15.54 8.84
CA LEU A 45 -13.63 -16.36 7.69
C LEU A 45 -14.83 -17.05 7.01
N ASN A 46 -16.04 -16.62 7.35
CA ASN A 46 -17.31 -17.13 6.80
C ASN A 46 -18.33 -15.99 6.66
N GLY A 47 -17.87 -14.82 6.22
CA GLY A 47 -18.65 -13.60 6.09
C GLY A 47 -19.91 -13.70 5.23
N THR A 48 -19.95 -14.63 4.27
CA THR A 48 -21.14 -14.86 3.42
C THR A 48 -22.14 -15.86 4.01
N ALA A 49 -21.81 -16.49 5.15
CA ALA A 49 -22.72 -17.40 5.83
C ALA A 49 -23.98 -16.69 6.33
N ALA A 50 -25.02 -17.49 6.59
CA ALA A 50 -26.23 -16.97 7.23
C ALA A 50 -25.88 -16.34 8.58
N ASP A 51 -25.09 -16.97 9.44
CA ASP A 51 -24.70 -16.36 10.72
C ASP A 51 -23.17 -16.42 10.85
N PRO A 52 -22.45 -15.39 10.33
CA PRO A 52 -20.99 -15.37 10.36
C PRO A 52 -20.45 -15.40 11.79
N THR A 53 -19.36 -16.12 11.97
CA THR A 53 -18.65 -16.20 13.24
C THR A 53 -17.52 -15.19 13.26
N TRP A 54 -17.46 -14.39 14.32
CA TRP A 54 -16.44 -13.36 14.52
C TRP A 54 -15.51 -13.73 15.65
N THR A 55 -14.20 -13.59 15.39
CA THR A 55 -13.14 -13.86 16.35
C THR A 55 -12.28 -12.61 16.50
N TYR A 56 -12.00 -12.22 17.75
CA TYR A 56 -11.02 -11.18 18.04
C TYR A 56 -9.61 -11.71 17.77
N ILE A 57 -8.78 -10.89 17.13
CA ILE A 57 -7.37 -11.20 16.86
C ILE A 57 -6.56 -11.08 18.16
N ASP A 58 -6.96 -10.17 19.02
CA ASP A 58 -6.47 -9.90 20.38
C ASP A 58 -7.15 -10.78 21.46
N ASP A 59 -7.72 -11.93 21.07
CA ASP A 59 -8.39 -12.82 22.03
C ASP A 59 -7.37 -13.50 22.96
N ASN A 60 -7.15 -12.86 24.11
CA ASN A 60 -6.26 -13.32 25.19
C ASN A 60 -6.65 -14.70 25.78
N THR A 61 -7.78 -15.30 25.40
CA THR A 61 -8.18 -16.64 25.84
C THR A 61 -7.46 -17.76 25.11
N LEU A 62 -6.84 -17.49 23.96
CA LEU A 62 -6.05 -18.45 23.17
C LEU A 62 -4.53 -18.36 23.45
N GLY A 63 -4.15 -17.57 24.46
CA GLY A 63 -2.77 -17.22 24.82
C GLY A 63 -2.64 -15.70 24.99
N SER A 64 -1.63 -15.22 25.70
CA SER A 64 -1.32 -13.78 25.78
C SER A 64 -0.87 -13.30 24.39
N HIS A 65 -1.81 -12.93 23.54
CA HIS A 65 -1.51 -12.34 22.24
C HIS A 65 -2.47 -11.18 22.00
N ASP A 66 -2.15 -10.06 22.64
CA ASP A 66 -2.65 -8.76 22.20
C ASP A 66 -1.56 -8.15 21.30
N PRO A 67 -1.66 -8.31 19.97
CA PRO A 67 -0.63 -7.79 19.08
C PRO A 67 -0.70 -6.27 18.97
N PHE A 68 -1.85 -5.64 19.23
CA PHE A 68 -2.07 -4.24 18.94
C PHE A 68 -2.16 -3.43 20.24
N PRO A 69 -1.59 -2.23 20.30
CA PRO A 69 -1.82 -1.35 21.43
C PRO A 69 -3.27 -0.85 21.45
N ASP A 70 -3.80 -0.54 22.65
CA ASP A 70 -5.13 0.04 22.88
C ASP A 70 -5.29 1.45 22.26
N ARG A 71 -5.29 1.55 20.92
CA ARG A 71 -5.33 2.81 20.15
C ARG A 71 -6.23 2.70 18.93
N TYR A 72 -6.73 3.85 18.47
CA TYR A 72 -7.65 3.94 17.34
C TYR A 72 -7.11 3.25 16.08
N ILE A 73 -7.77 2.19 15.61
CA ILE A 73 -7.46 1.56 14.31
C ILE A 73 -7.92 2.50 13.21
N THR A 74 -7.00 3.03 12.42
CA THR A 74 -7.30 4.00 11.36
C THR A 74 -7.68 3.34 10.04
N ARG A 75 -7.03 2.22 9.70
CA ARG A 75 -7.29 1.48 8.46
C ARG A 75 -6.91 0.01 8.60
N ILE A 76 -7.62 -0.81 7.85
CA ILE A 76 -7.25 -2.19 7.56
C ILE A 76 -7.19 -2.32 6.05
N VAL A 77 -6.12 -2.90 5.53
CA VAL A 77 -5.93 -3.14 4.09
C VAL A 77 -5.52 -4.60 3.92
N ILE A 78 -6.22 -5.28 3.03
CA ILE A 78 -5.92 -6.66 2.64
C ILE A 78 -5.26 -6.56 1.28
N ASP A 79 -4.14 -7.25 1.09
CA ASP A 79 -3.43 -7.26 -0.19
C ASP A 79 -4.38 -7.79 -1.29
N PRO A 80 -4.49 -7.06 -2.43
CA PRO A 80 -5.42 -7.44 -3.49
C PRO A 80 -5.03 -8.70 -4.25
N ASN A 81 -3.76 -9.08 -4.22
CA ASN A 81 -3.20 -10.25 -4.90
C ASN A 81 -3.04 -11.44 -3.94
N ASP A 82 -2.91 -11.19 -2.64
CA ASP A 82 -2.79 -12.24 -1.62
C ASP A 82 -3.52 -11.91 -0.31
N TYR A 83 -4.72 -12.47 -0.11
CA TYR A 83 -5.51 -12.24 1.09
C TYR A 83 -4.88 -12.80 2.39
N HIS A 84 -3.78 -13.55 2.34
CA HIS A 84 -3.03 -13.95 3.53
C HIS A 84 -2.24 -12.77 4.13
N ILE A 85 -2.02 -11.70 3.35
CA ILE A 85 -1.31 -10.50 3.76
C ILE A 85 -2.32 -9.42 4.15
N VAL A 86 -2.23 -8.97 5.41
CA VAL A 86 -3.11 -7.93 5.95
C VAL A 86 -2.30 -6.90 6.70
N TYR A 87 -2.63 -5.64 6.48
CA TYR A 87 -2.04 -4.47 7.11
C TYR A 87 -3.05 -3.80 8.03
N VAL A 88 -2.61 -3.40 9.22
CA VAL A 88 -3.39 -2.65 10.19
C VAL A 88 -2.62 -1.38 10.54
N THR A 89 -3.27 -0.23 10.39
CA THR A 89 -2.71 1.08 10.76
C THR A 89 -3.39 1.63 11.99
N LEU A 90 -2.61 2.34 12.81
CA LEU A 90 -3.09 2.92 14.07
C LEU A 90 -2.83 4.42 14.14
N GLY A 91 -3.67 5.07 14.95
CA GLY A 91 -3.48 6.45 15.37
C GLY A 91 -2.55 6.58 16.59
N GLY A 92 -2.34 7.83 17.00
CA GLY A 92 -1.46 8.20 18.11
C GLY A 92 -0.04 8.58 17.65
N PHE A 93 0.70 9.25 18.54
CA PHE A 93 2.08 9.70 18.29
C PHE A 93 3.09 8.68 18.82
N ALA A 94 3.10 7.50 18.21
CA ALA A 94 3.93 6.35 18.59
C ALA A 94 4.55 5.71 17.34
N SER A 95 5.60 4.91 17.51
CA SER A 95 6.37 4.33 16.40
C SER A 95 5.85 2.98 15.90
N ASP A 96 4.87 2.39 16.56
CA ASP A 96 4.28 1.07 16.29
C ASP A 96 2.88 1.20 15.64
N ASN A 97 2.78 2.07 14.62
CA ASN A 97 1.51 2.44 13.99
C ASN A 97 1.19 1.70 12.67
N LEU A 98 2.05 0.79 12.22
CA LEU A 98 1.80 -0.06 11.04
C LEU A 98 2.22 -1.49 11.36
N TRP A 99 1.26 -2.40 11.25
CA TRP A 99 1.43 -3.82 11.50
C TRP A 99 1.07 -4.62 10.26
N ARG A 100 1.77 -5.73 10.05
CA ARG A 100 1.55 -6.66 8.94
C ARG A 100 1.50 -8.09 9.45
N THR A 101 0.61 -8.88 8.87
CA THR A 101 0.61 -10.34 8.96
C THR A 101 0.73 -10.93 7.55
N GLU A 102 1.31 -12.12 7.44
CA GLU A 102 1.42 -12.91 6.19
C GLU A 102 0.65 -14.23 6.30
N ASN A 103 -0.02 -14.47 7.43
CA ASN A 103 -0.73 -15.71 7.72
C ASN A 103 -2.14 -15.41 8.26
N ALA A 104 -2.81 -14.45 7.63
CA ALA A 104 -4.09 -13.89 8.07
C ALA A 104 -5.23 -14.91 8.23
N GLU A 105 -5.16 -16.11 7.66
CA GLU A 105 -6.18 -17.15 7.83
C GLU A 105 -5.94 -18.09 9.01
N GLN A 106 -4.72 -18.13 9.56
CA GLN A 106 -4.39 -19.03 10.67
C GLN A 106 -5.16 -18.64 11.92
N THR A 107 -5.53 -19.62 12.76
CA THR A 107 -6.27 -19.39 14.01
C THR A 107 -5.57 -18.38 14.92
N LEU A 108 -4.23 -18.39 14.94
CA LEU A 108 -3.39 -17.41 15.61
C LEU A 108 -2.43 -16.79 14.60
N PRO A 109 -2.85 -15.73 13.87
CA PRO A 109 -1.98 -15.05 12.93
C PRO A 109 -0.87 -14.33 13.68
N THR A 110 0.30 -14.24 13.06
CA THR A 110 1.45 -13.51 13.62
C THR A 110 1.52 -12.12 13.02
N TRP A 111 1.66 -11.11 13.88
CA TRP A 111 1.72 -9.71 13.49
C TRP A 111 3.08 -9.09 13.81
N ASN A 112 3.64 -8.37 12.86
CA ASN A 112 4.92 -7.69 12.98
C ASN A 112 4.76 -6.20 12.74
N VAL A 113 5.45 -5.38 13.52
CA VAL A 113 5.59 -3.94 13.24
C VAL A 113 6.51 -3.78 12.03
N ILE A 114 6.07 -3.01 11.03
CA ILE A 114 6.83 -2.74 9.79
C ILE A 114 7.03 -1.23 9.56
N THR A 115 7.27 -0.49 10.64
CA THR A 115 7.56 0.96 10.60
C THR A 115 9.06 1.26 10.43
N GLY A 116 9.87 0.24 10.15
CA GLY A 116 11.32 0.34 10.02
C GLY A 116 12.06 0.63 11.32
N SER A 117 13.37 0.95 11.21
CA SER A 117 14.21 1.25 12.37
C SER A 117 15.29 2.30 12.07
N GLY A 118 15.75 3.00 13.10
CA GLY A 118 16.83 3.98 12.96
C GLY A 118 16.44 5.20 12.12
N ALA A 119 17.35 5.63 11.24
CA ALA A 119 17.18 6.84 10.42
C ALA A 119 16.21 6.67 9.25
N SER A 120 15.86 5.43 8.89
CA SER A 120 14.89 5.07 7.85
C SER A 120 13.58 4.53 8.43
N ALA A 121 13.32 4.80 9.72
CA ALA A 121 12.03 4.49 10.33
C ALA A 121 10.99 5.56 9.98
N LEU A 122 9.72 5.16 9.94
CA LEU A 122 8.61 6.11 9.91
C LEU A 122 8.63 7.01 11.16
N PRO A 123 8.26 8.29 11.03
CA PRO A 123 8.05 9.16 12.18
C PRO A 123 6.98 8.58 13.12
N ALA A 124 7.10 8.89 14.42
CA ALA A 124 6.09 8.54 15.42
C ALA A 124 4.82 9.41 15.27
N ALA A 125 4.09 9.21 14.18
CA ALA A 125 2.90 9.94 13.79
C ALA A 125 1.77 8.97 13.40
N PRO A 126 0.49 9.39 13.52
CA PRO A 126 -0.62 8.59 13.04
C PRO A 126 -0.48 8.22 11.57
N ILE A 127 -0.70 6.95 11.24
CA ILE A 127 -0.81 6.46 9.87
C ILE A 127 -2.28 6.32 9.56
N LYS A 128 -2.77 6.96 8.50
CA LYS A 128 -4.20 7.01 8.15
C LYS A 128 -4.56 6.15 6.94
N GLY A 129 -3.57 5.72 6.17
CA GLY A 129 -3.77 4.78 5.08
C GLY A 129 -2.45 4.15 4.64
N VAL A 130 -2.59 3.01 3.98
CA VAL A 130 -1.52 2.25 3.33
C VAL A 130 -2.02 1.84 1.95
N ALA A 131 -1.16 1.95 0.95
CA ALA A 131 -1.39 1.50 -0.40
C ALA A 131 -0.25 0.56 -0.81
N ILE A 132 -0.61 -0.54 -1.44
CA ILE A 132 0.32 -1.58 -1.92
C ILE A 132 0.40 -1.40 -3.44
N HIS A 133 1.60 -1.36 -3.99
CA HIS A 133 1.77 -1.24 -5.44
C HIS A 133 1.14 -2.47 -6.14
N PRO A 134 0.37 -2.28 -7.22
CA PRO A 134 -0.37 -3.37 -7.86
C PRO A 134 0.53 -4.47 -8.43
N ASP A 135 1.73 -4.11 -8.88
CA ASP A 135 2.68 -5.02 -9.53
C ASP A 135 3.86 -5.43 -8.62
N HIS A 136 4.11 -4.67 -7.53
CA HIS A 136 5.27 -4.83 -6.65
C HIS A 136 4.82 -4.95 -5.19
N PRO A 137 4.55 -6.17 -4.67
CA PRO A 137 3.91 -6.33 -3.35
C PRO A 137 4.77 -5.84 -2.16
N ASP A 138 6.08 -5.72 -2.34
CA ASP A 138 6.99 -5.14 -1.34
C ASP A 138 7.01 -3.61 -1.36
N TRP A 139 6.41 -2.98 -2.36
CA TRP A 139 6.33 -1.53 -2.48
C TRP A 139 5.08 -0.99 -1.78
N LEU A 140 5.33 -0.25 -0.71
CA LEU A 140 4.29 0.27 0.17
C LEU A 140 4.35 1.78 0.23
N TYR A 141 3.19 2.42 0.20
CA TYR A 141 3.04 3.86 0.39
C TYR A 141 2.12 4.12 1.56
N VAL A 142 2.53 4.98 2.49
CA VAL A 142 1.74 5.29 3.68
C VAL A 142 1.42 6.78 3.75
N GLY A 143 0.14 7.06 4.00
CA GLY A 143 -0.35 8.39 4.30
C GLY A 143 -0.31 8.61 5.80
N THR A 144 0.50 9.57 6.25
CA THR A 144 0.66 9.90 7.68
C THR A 144 0.13 11.29 8.00
N GLN A 145 0.09 11.65 9.28
CA GLN A 145 -0.21 13.03 9.67
C GLN A 145 0.88 14.04 9.26
N VAL A 146 2.06 13.58 8.82
CA VAL A 146 3.21 14.43 8.49
C VAL A 146 3.69 14.32 7.04
N GLY A 147 2.99 13.56 6.19
CA GLY A 147 3.34 13.40 4.77
C GLY A 147 3.12 11.97 4.26
N VAL A 148 3.56 11.74 3.03
CA VAL A 148 3.63 10.42 2.40
C VAL A 148 5.03 9.85 2.56
N PHE A 149 5.12 8.57 2.88
CA PHE A 149 6.38 7.83 2.89
C PHE A 149 6.24 6.58 2.04
N ALA A 150 7.34 6.17 1.42
CA ALA A 150 7.41 4.97 0.59
C ALA A 150 8.43 3.98 1.15
N SER A 151 8.20 2.70 0.89
CA SER A 151 9.11 1.59 1.16
C SER A 151 9.12 0.69 -0.06
N GLU A 152 10.30 0.14 -0.39
CA GLU A 152 10.49 -0.80 -1.51
C GLU A 152 10.85 -2.21 -1.01
N ASP A 153 10.85 -2.44 0.31
CA ASP A 153 11.35 -3.65 0.97
C ASP A 153 10.37 -4.24 2.00
N GLY A 154 9.07 -4.01 1.80
CA GLY A 154 8.00 -4.53 2.65
C GLY A 154 7.90 -3.82 4.00
N GLY A 155 8.40 -2.59 4.12
CA GLY A 155 8.36 -1.75 5.32
C GLY A 155 9.56 -1.94 6.26
N GLN A 156 10.65 -2.55 5.81
CA GLN A 156 11.89 -2.65 6.59
C GLN A 156 12.61 -1.31 6.64
N THR A 157 12.60 -0.56 5.53
CA THR A 157 13.08 0.80 5.43
C THR A 157 12.08 1.69 4.71
N TRP A 158 12.04 2.96 5.13
CA TRP A 158 11.16 3.99 4.58
C TRP A 158 11.97 5.19 4.10
N SER A 159 11.40 5.94 3.17
CA SER A 159 11.99 7.18 2.69
C SER A 159 12.25 8.17 3.84
N THR A 160 13.38 8.87 3.77
CA THR A 160 13.83 9.78 4.85
C THR A 160 13.15 11.15 4.82
N ARG A 161 12.36 11.41 3.79
CA ARG A 161 11.64 12.67 3.54
C ARG A 161 10.23 12.36 3.08
N ASP A 162 9.38 13.36 3.17
CA ASP A 162 8.05 13.32 2.59
C ASP A 162 8.17 13.23 1.05
N ASP A 163 7.67 12.13 0.49
CA ASP A 163 7.57 11.89 -0.96
C ASP A 163 6.24 12.42 -1.54
N GLY A 164 5.41 13.01 -0.67
CA GLY A 164 4.12 13.56 -1.02
C GLY A 164 4.17 14.96 -1.61
N PRO A 165 3.01 15.49 -2.03
CA PRO A 165 2.87 16.83 -2.60
C PRO A 165 3.08 17.96 -1.56
N SER A 166 3.22 17.64 -0.27
CA SER A 166 3.57 18.55 0.84
C SER A 166 3.56 17.83 2.18
N ALA A 167 4.35 18.36 3.13
CA ALA A 167 4.40 17.91 4.52
C ALA A 167 3.13 18.29 5.31
N VAL A 168 2.00 17.64 4.99
CA VAL A 168 0.70 17.81 5.63
C VAL A 168 0.06 16.45 5.90
N SER A 169 -0.98 16.45 6.74
CA SER A 169 -1.75 15.25 7.00
C SER A 169 -2.38 14.69 5.73
N VAL A 170 -2.13 13.41 5.48
CA VAL A 170 -2.76 12.62 4.41
C VAL A 170 -3.94 11.88 5.01
N ASP A 171 -5.13 12.12 4.48
CA ASP A 171 -6.37 11.51 4.98
C ASP A 171 -6.76 10.23 4.23
N GLU A 172 -6.35 10.10 2.97
CA GLU A 172 -6.55 8.90 2.16
C GLU A 172 -5.36 8.73 1.19
N ILE A 173 -4.94 7.48 0.98
CA ILE A 173 -3.95 7.08 -0.01
C ILE A 173 -4.39 5.75 -0.63
N THR A 174 -4.41 5.67 -1.96
CA THR A 174 -4.88 4.46 -2.66
C THR A 174 -4.41 4.46 -4.12
N PHE A 175 -4.18 3.29 -4.70
CA PHE A 175 -4.03 3.17 -6.15
C PHE A 175 -5.40 3.27 -6.81
N MET A 176 -5.48 3.99 -7.93
CA MET A 176 -6.67 3.94 -8.77
C MET A 176 -6.87 2.52 -9.32
N HIS A 177 -8.13 2.13 -9.50
CA HIS A 177 -8.47 0.76 -9.92
C HIS A 177 -7.77 0.38 -11.23
N ASP A 178 -7.14 -0.80 -11.24
CA ASP A 178 -6.38 -1.35 -12.38
C ASP A 178 -5.36 -0.36 -12.97
N SER A 179 -4.70 0.41 -12.10
CA SER A 179 -3.76 1.47 -12.48
C SER A 179 -2.57 1.53 -11.53
N ARG A 180 -1.42 2.00 -12.04
CA ARG A 180 -0.25 2.38 -11.25
C ARG A 180 -0.30 3.84 -10.78
N THR A 181 -1.41 4.52 -10.99
CA THR A 181 -1.56 5.89 -10.51
C THR A 181 -2.01 5.91 -9.06
N LEU A 182 -1.12 6.39 -8.20
CA LEU A 182 -1.37 6.60 -6.78
C LEU A 182 -2.15 7.91 -6.58
N LEU A 183 -3.27 7.83 -5.88
CA LEU A 183 -4.11 8.94 -5.48
C LEU A 183 -3.89 9.25 -4.00
N VAL A 184 -3.66 10.54 -3.69
CA VAL A 184 -3.43 11.04 -2.33
C VAL A 184 -4.40 12.18 -2.04
N ALA A 185 -5.23 12.04 -1.01
CA ALA A 185 -6.08 13.11 -0.49
C ALA A 185 -5.49 13.69 0.79
N THR A 186 -5.29 15.00 0.80
CA THR A 186 -4.63 15.71 1.90
C THR A 186 -5.60 16.59 2.69
N HIS A 187 -5.29 16.85 3.95
CA HIS A 187 -6.07 17.73 4.80
C HIS A 187 -5.92 19.19 4.36
N GLY A 188 -6.89 19.69 3.59
CA GLY A 188 -7.02 21.10 3.24
C GLY A 188 -6.22 21.58 2.02
N ARG A 189 -5.43 20.72 1.35
CA ARG A 189 -4.70 21.07 0.10
C ARG A 189 -5.24 20.39 -1.16
N GLY A 190 -6.25 19.54 -1.02
CA GLY A 190 -6.90 18.85 -2.14
C GLY A 190 -6.37 17.44 -2.38
N MET A 191 -6.58 16.96 -3.60
CA MET A 191 -6.22 15.62 -4.06
C MET A 191 -5.15 15.70 -5.13
N PHE A 192 -4.21 14.77 -5.09
CA PHE A 192 -3.03 14.70 -5.95
C PHE A 192 -2.88 13.29 -6.51
N THR A 193 -2.33 13.18 -7.71
CA THR A 193 -2.01 11.89 -8.32
C THR A 193 -0.57 11.88 -8.79
N ILE A 194 0.06 10.72 -8.72
CA ILE A 194 1.34 10.43 -9.37
C ILE A 194 1.21 9.10 -10.12
N ASP A 195 1.70 9.05 -11.35
CA ASP A 195 1.79 7.79 -12.09
C ASP A 195 3.09 7.09 -11.70
N LEU A 196 2.95 5.89 -11.13
CA LEU A 196 4.05 5.04 -10.69
C LEU A 196 4.17 3.81 -11.59
N SER A 197 3.66 3.88 -12.83
CA SER A 197 4.05 2.89 -13.82
C SER A 197 5.56 2.87 -13.89
N ASP A 198 6.16 1.68 -13.83
CA ASP A 198 7.59 1.45 -14.04
C ASP A 198 7.99 2.11 -15.36
N SER A 199 8.33 3.38 -15.28
CA SER A 199 8.94 4.11 -16.36
C SER A 199 10.41 3.91 -16.10
N CYS A 200 10.89 2.79 -16.61
CA CYS A 200 12.27 2.64 -16.97
C CYS A 200 12.38 2.98 -18.46
N PRO A 201 12.22 4.26 -18.86
CA PRO A 201 12.26 4.62 -20.27
C PRO A 201 13.62 4.24 -20.89
N GLU A 202 14.66 4.06 -20.07
CA GLU A 202 15.96 3.56 -20.46
C GLU A 202 16.00 2.05 -20.83
N ASP A 203 15.01 1.25 -20.40
CA ASP A 203 14.82 -0.15 -20.84
C ASP A 203 13.91 -0.18 -22.07
N LEU A 204 14.55 0.07 -23.21
CA LEU A 204 13.90 0.20 -24.51
C LEU A 204 13.41 -1.16 -25.04
N ASN A 205 13.92 -2.28 -24.53
CA ASN A 205 13.53 -3.62 -24.96
C ASN A 205 12.56 -4.33 -23.99
N GLY A 206 12.35 -3.80 -22.79
CA GLY A 206 11.46 -4.31 -21.76
C GLY A 206 11.98 -5.58 -21.06
N ASP A 207 13.29 -5.81 -21.06
CA ASP A 207 13.92 -7.00 -20.45
C ASP A 207 14.31 -6.82 -18.97
N GLY A 208 14.06 -5.63 -18.41
CA GLY A 208 14.34 -5.25 -17.03
C GLY A 208 15.81 -4.90 -16.77
N LEU A 209 16.67 -4.88 -17.79
CA LEU A 209 18.10 -4.59 -17.67
C LEU A 209 18.51 -3.48 -18.64
N ILE A 210 18.97 -2.34 -18.13
CA ILE A 210 19.49 -1.28 -18.98
C ILE A 210 20.91 -1.67 -19.42
N ASN A 211 21.05 -2.11 -20.66
CA ASN A 211 22.28 -2.72 -21.15
C ASN A 211 22.60 -2.37 -22.62
N GLN A 212 23.52 -3.12 -23.21
CA GLN A 212 23.96 -2.93 -24.59
C GLN A 212 22.82 -3.08 -25.62
N SER A 213 21.77 -3.81 -25.26
CA SER A 213 20.59 -4.03 -26.11
C SER A 213 19.79 -2.74 -26.24
N ASP A 214 19.56 -2.04 -25.13
CA ASP A 214 18.87 -0.75 -25.09
C ASP A 214 19.71 0.33 -25.78
N LEU A 215 21.00 0.37 -25.49
CA LEU A 215 21.92 1.27 -26.18
C LEU A 215 21.89 1.02 -27.71
N GLY A 216 21.78 -0.25 -28.12
CA GLY A 216 21.63 -0.62 -29.53
C GLY A 216 20.35 -0.10 -30.17
N ILE A 217 19.22 -0.14 -29.45
CA ILE A 217 17.94 0.41 -29.91
C ILE A 217 18.03 1.93 -30.04
N LEU A 218 18.55 2.61 -29.02
CA LEU A 218 18.73 4.06 -29.02
C LEU A 218 19.60 4.51 -30.19
N LEU A 219 20.77 3.90 -30.37
CA LEU A 219 21.69 4.26 -31.45
C LEU A 219 21.11 3.98 -32.85
N ALA A 220 20.19 3.01 -32.98
CA ALA A 220 19.49 2.75 -34.23
C ALA A 220 18.41 3.80 -34.55
N ALA A 221 17.90 4.51 -33.53
CA ALA A 221 16.92 5.58 -33.65
C ALA A 221 17.53 6.99 -33.67
N TYR A 222 18.80 7.14 -33.24
CA TYR A 222 19.52 8.40 -33.10
C TYR A 222 19.46 9.27 -34.37
N GLU A 223 18.87 10.47 -34.24
CA GLU A 223 18.60 11.43 -35.33
C GLU A 223 17.76 10.86 -36.50
N ILE A 224 17.05 9.74 -36.31
CA ILE A 224 16.25 9.08 -37.34
C ILE A 224 14.76 9.09 -37.00
N ASN A 225 14.39 8.69 -35.78
CA ASN A 225 13.01 8.60 -35.31
C ASN A 225 12.96 8.59 -33.78
N SER A 226 11.77 8.70 -33.20
CA SER A 226 11.54 8.73 -31.75
C SER A 226 11.56 7.35 -31.07
N GLY A 227 12.17 6.33 -31.69
CA GLY A 227 12.22 4.96 -31.17
C GLY A 227 13.15 4.77 -29.98
N GLY A 228 13.99 5.76 -29.68
CA GLY A 228 14.84 5.83 -28.48
C GLY A 228 14.64 7.12 -27.70
N ASP A 229 13.47 7.75 -27.82
CA ASP A 229 13.08 8.97 -27.12
C ASP A 229 12.74 8.63 -25.66
N ILE A 230 13.74 8.77 -24.80
CA ILE A 230 13.72 8.41 -23.36
C ILE A 230 13.22 9.57 -22.53
N ASP A 231 13.46 10.83 -22.95
CA ASP A 231 13.02 12.01 -22.22
C ASP A 231 11.67 12.60 -22.69
N GLY A 232 11.11 12.06 -23.77
CA GLY A 232 9.77 12.33 -24.26
C GLY A 232 9.65 13.65 -25.01
N ASP A 233 10.75 14.18 -25.54
CA ASP A 233 10.78 15.47 -26.24
C ASP A 233 10.42 15.36 -27.74
N GLY A 234 10.30 14.14 -28.25
CA GLY A 234 9.88 13.79 -29.60
C GLY A 234 11.02 13.46 -30.56
N ASP A 235 12.27 13.65 -30.16
CA ASP A 235 13.46 13.31 -30.93
C ASP A 235 14.28 12.19 -30.22
N THR A 236 15.29 11.64 -30.89
CA THR A 236 16.25 10.72 -30.24
C THR A 236 17.65 11.27 -30.46
N ASP A 237 18.25 11.82 -29.41
CA ASP A 237 19.50 12.57 -29.52
C ASP A 237 20.49 12.31 -28.35
N GLN A 238 21.46 13.22 -28.19
CA GLN A 238 22.49 13.10 -27.16
C GLN A 238 21.92 13.09 -25.73
N SER A 239 20.74 13.68 -25.52
CA SER A 239 20.06 13.81 -24.23
C SER A 239 19.56 12.44 -23.78
N ASP A 240 18.90 11.70 -24.69
CA ASP A 240 18.49 10.31 -24.47
C ASP A 240 19.69 9.40 -24.23
N LEU A 241 20.72 9.53 -25.06
CA LEU A 241 21.95 8.75 -24.91
C LEU A 241 22.59 9.01 -23.54
N GLY A 242 22.60 10.26 -23.09
CA GLY A 242 23.09 10.64 -21.77
C GLY A 242 22.29 9.99 -20.64
N ARG A 243 20.96 9.92 -20.77
CA ARG A 243 20.08 9.28 -19.78
C ARG A 243 20.28 7.77 -19.71
N LEU A 244 20.29 7.10 -20.86
CA LEU A 244 20.53 5.66 -20.93
C LEU A 244 21.90 5.30 -20.32
N LEU A 245 22.95 6.04 -20.68
CA LEU A 245 24.29 5.78 -20.17
C LEU A 245 24.41 6.06 -18.67
N ALA A 246 23.63 6.99 -18.12
CA ALA A 246 23.61 7.26 -16.67
C ALA A 246 23.06 6.07 -15.87
N MET A 247 22.20 5.27 -16.49
CA MET A 247 21.57 4.09 -15.88
C MET A 247 22.13 2.77 -16.42
N TYR A 248 23.24 2.79 -17.17
CA TYR A 248 23.78 1.58 -17.78
C TYR A 248 24.24 0.55 -16.73
N ASN A 249 23.84 -0.72 -16.92
CA ASN A 249 23.93 -1.84 -15.98
C ASN A 249 23.02 -1.73 -14.73
N PHE A 250 22.04 -0.84 -14.69
CA PHE A 250 20.99 -0.89 -13.68
C PHE A 250 19.91 -1.88 -14.11
N THR A 251 19.35 -2.58 -13.13
CA THR A 251 18.06 -3.26 -13.26
C THR A 251 16.97 -2.23 -13.09
N CYS A 252 16.03 -2.21 -14.03
CA CYS A 252 14.78 -1.49 -13.83
C CYS A 252 14.04 -2.13 -12.65
N PRO A 253 13.37 -1.31 -11.83
CA PRO A 253 12.47 -1.83 -10.82
C PRO A 253 11.34 -2.67 -11.43
#